data_AF-A0A931YJC9-F1
#
_entry.id   AF-A0A931YJC9-F1
#
_cell.length_a   1.000
_cell.length_b   1.000
_cell.length_c   1.000
_cell.angle_alpha   90.00
_cell.angle_beta   90.00
_cell.angle_gamma   90.00
#
_symmetry.space_group_name_H-M   'P 1'
#
loop_
_entity.id
_entity.type
_entity.pdbx_description
1 polymer ?
#
loop_
_entity_poly.entity_id
_entity_poly.type
_entity_poly.pdbx_seq_one_letter_code
_entity_poly.pdbx_strand_id
1 'polypeptide(L)'
;MTARGLSPAEFVRSLWEETRGHPAVTHPFLKRFAAGGLARWQIWGYASQHYRLVCFFTSYLEAVAARTPDRQVREWLREILEEEYVRPQGFERSHPALYRRFLRAIGFEEGTWETTDWLPTTRAFVHTHIDLTLRSWLMGLGAVGPGHEWAIPLMFPALVSGIERSFSLDPAALEYFHLHINLDKEHGRVLEEIVLRWATTQEAQAEISQGARASLSARAAFWSGLAQHLFPEPADRAVA
;
A
#
# COMPACT_ATOMS: atom_id res chain seq x y z
N MET A 1 -12.06 6.77 37.82
CA MET A 1 -12.09 5.49 37.09
C MET A 1 -11.76 5.80 35.64
N THR A 2 -10.51 5.61 35.22
CA THR A 2 -10.13 5.72 33.81
C THR A 2 -10.87 4.64 33.03
N ALA A 3 -11.55 5.00 31.95
CA ALA A 3 -12.22 4.03 31.09
C ALA A 3 -11.18 2.99 30.64
N ARG A 4 -11.41 1.70 30.94
CA ARG A 4 -10.55 0.63 30.41
C ARG A 4 -10.69 0.66 28.89
N GLY A 5 -9.56 0.81 28.19
CA GLY A 5 -9.50 0.66 26.73
C GLY A 5 -9.93 -0.75 26.29
N LEU A 6 -10.10 -0.94 24.98
CA LEU A 6 -10.41 -2.26 24.41
C LEU A 6 -9.33 -3.27 24.80
N SER A 7 -9.67 -4.55 24.94
CA SER A 7 -8.63 -5.58 24.94
C SER A 7 -7.89 -5.57 23.59
N PRO A 8 -6.62 -6.03 23.51
CA PRO A 8 -5.89 -6.07 22.24
C PRO A 8 -6.64 -6.81 21.14
N ALA A 9 -7.35 -7.89 21.47
CA ALA A 9 -8.14 -8.66 20.51
C ALA A 9 -9.38 -7.89 20.00
N GLU A 10 -10.08 -7.17 20.88
CA GLU A 10 -11.19 -6.29 20.49
C GLU A 10 -10.69 -5.12 19.64
N PHE A 11 -9.52 -4.57 19.97
CA PHE A 11 -8.88 -3.50 19.22
C PHE A 11 -8.49 -3.93 17.80
N VAL A 12 -7.83 -5.08 17.65
CA VAL A 12 -7.48 -5.65 16.33
C VAL A 12 -8.74 -5.88 15.49
N ARG A 13 -9.81 -6.43 16.08
CA ARG A 13 -11.09 -6.62 15.39
C ARG A 13 -11.65 -5.28 14.89
N SER A 14 -11.64 -4.26 15.74
CA SER A 14 -12.08 -2.91 15.38
C SER A 14 -11.25 -2.32 14.23
N LEU A 15 -9.93 -2.51 14.22
CA LEU A 15 -9.08 -2.04 13.12
C LEU A 15 -9.37 -2.78 11.82
N TRP A 16 -9.62 -4.09 11.86
CA TRP A 16 -10.03 -4.85 10.67
C TRP A 16 -11.34 -4.36 10.08
N GLU A 17 -12.34 -4.11 10.92
CA GLU A 17 -13.63 -3.55 10.50
C GLU A 17 -13.44 -2.18 9.86
N GLU A 18 -12.62 -1.33 10.48
CA GLU A 18 -12.30 0.00 9.97
C GLU A 18 -11.58 -0.07 8.61
N THR A 19 -10.50 -0.86 8.49
CA THR A 19 -9.74 -1.02 7.25
C THR A 19 -10.64 -1.51 6.10
N ARG A 20 -11.50 -2.51 6.35
CA ARG A 20 -12.42 -3.07 5.33
C ARG A 20 -13.47 -2.06 4.87
N GLY A 21 -13.95 -1.21 5.78
CA GLY A 21 -14.93 -0.17 5.48
C GLY A 21 -14.32 1.10 4.87
N HIS A 22 -13.00 1.31 5.01
CA HIS A 22 -12.36 2.57 4.66
C HIS A 22 -12.39 2.86 3.14
N PRO A 23 -12.56 4.13 2.71
CA PRO A 23 -12.41 4.56 1.31
C PRO A 23 -11.07 4.22 0.62
N ALA A 24 -10.08 3.70 1.36
CA ALA A 24 -8.83 3.20 0.78
C ALA A 24 -9.07 1.88 0.03
N VAL A 25 -9.99 1.06 0.56
CA VAL A 25 -10.35 -0.27 0.06
C VAL A 25 -11.62 -0.22 -0.78
N THR A 26 -12.54 0.69 -0.46
CA THR A 26 -13.86 0.78 -1.13
C THR A 26 -13.94 1.89 -2.19
N HIS A 27 -12.81 2.52 -2.55
CA HIS A 27 -12.80 3.70 -3.42
C HIS A 27 -13.49 3.46 -4.78
N PRO A 28 -14.32 4.40 -5.28
CA PRO A 28 -14.95 4.28 -6.61
C PRO A 28 -13.94 4.10 -7.76
N PHE A 29 -12.72 4.62 -7.60
CA PHE A 29 -11.60 4.41 -8.53
C PHE A 29 -11.35 2.92 -8.78
N LEU A 30 -11.34 2.09 -7.74
CA LEU A 30 -11.04 0.66 -7.87
C LEU A 30 -12.09 -0.05 -8.72
N LYS A 31 -13.37 0.27 -8.51
CA LYS A 31 -14.47 -0.25 -9.32
C LYS A 31 -14.37 0.21 -10.78
N ARG A 32 -14.07 1.50 -11.00
CA ARG A 32 -13.91 2.07 -12.35
C ARG A 32 -12.73 1.44 -13.10
N PHE A 33 -11.60 1.28 -12.42
CA PHE A 33 -10.41 0.67 -12.97
C PHE A 33 -10.64 -0.82 -13.30
N ALA A 34 -11.30 -1.56 -12.40
CA ALA A 34 -11.62 -2.98 -12.58
C ALA A 34 -12.56 -3.29 -13.75
N ALA A 35 -13.32 -2.30 -14.23
CA ALA A 35 -14.19 -2.44 -15.40
C ALA A 35 -13.40 -2.72 -16.69
N GLY A 36 -12.10 -2.39 -16.73
CA GLY A 36 -11.25 -2.57 -17.90
C GLY A 36 -11.52 -1.57 -19.01
N GLY A 37 -11.10 -1.90 -20.24
CA GLY A 37 -11.18 -0.97 -21.38
C GLY A 37 -10.25 0.24 -21.25
N LEU A 38 -9.20 0.12 -20.44
CA LEU A 38 -8.25 1.20 -20.17
C LEU A 38 -7.30 1.38 -21.36
N ALA A 39 -7.01 2.62 -21.71
CA ALA A 39 -5.94 2.96 -22.62
C ALA A 39 -4.57 2.72 -21.98
N ARG A 40 -3.53 2.49 -22.79
CA ARG A 40 -2.16 2.23 -22.28
C ARG A 40 -1.67 3.37 -21.37
N TRP A 41 -1.97 4.61 -21.72
CA TRP A 41 -1.60 5.78 -20.92
C TRP A 41 -2.29 5.81 -19.55
N GLN A 42 -3.48 5.22 -19.41
CA GLN A 42 -4.18 5.15 -18.11
C GLN A 42 -3.52 4.12 -17.20
N ILE A 43 -3.18 2.95 -17.73
CA ILE A 43 -2.43 1.94 -16.97
C ILE A 43 -1.07 2.49 -16.57
N TRP A 44 -0.40 3.18 -17.49
CA TRP A 44 0.84 3.88 -17.18
C TRP A 44 0.70 4.92 -16.08
N GLY A 45 -0.30 5.80 -16.17
CA GLY A 45 -0.50 6.85 -15.18
C GLY A 45 -0.81 6.28 -13.79
N TYR A 46 -1.45 5.11 -13.70
CA TYR A 46 -1.54 4.36 -12.45
C TYR A 46 -0.17 3.77 -12.05
N ALA A 47 0.45 3.02 -12.95
CA ALA A 47 1.61 2.19 -12.64
C ALA A 47 2.84 3.03 -12.25
N SER A 48 3.06 4.15 -12.94
CA SER A 48 4.16 5.08 -12.65
C SER A 48 4.06 5.69 -11.26
N GLN A 49 2.85 6.01 -10.81
CA GLN A 49 2.61 6.59 -9.49
C GLN A 49 2.69 5.52 -8.41
N HIS A 50 2.11 4.34 -8.65
CA HIS A 50 2.17 3.23 -7.70
C HIS A 50 3.59 2.68 -7.54
N TYR A 51 4.40 2.68 -8.60
CA TYR A 51 5.81 2.28 -8.51
C TYR A 51 6.59 3.06 -7.44
N ARG A 52 6.26 4.35 -7.24
CA ARG A 52 6.88 5.14 -6.17
C ARG A 52 6.56 4.53 -4.81
N LEU A 53 5.31 4.15 -4.56
CA LEU A 53 4.90 3.53 -3.30
C LEU A 53 5.65 2.19 -3.07
N VAL A 54 5.80 1.38 -4.13
CA VAL A 54 6.58 0.13 -4.07
C VAL A 54 8.02 0.39 -3.66
N CYS A 55 8.67 1.41 -4.24
CA CYS A 55 10.07 1.73 -3.94
C CYS A 55 10.32 2.22 -2.50
N PHE A 56 9.33 2.82 -1.84
CA PHE A 56 9.50 3.36 -0.48
C PHE A 56 9.02 2.41 0.62
N PHE A 57 8.27 1.36 0.30
CA PHE A 57 7.67 0.50 1.32
C PHE A 57 8.70 -0.11 2.27
N THR A 58 9.80 -0.64 1.74
CA THR A 58 10.89 -1.20 2.55
C THR A 58 11.52 -0.17 3.47
N SER A 59 11.66 1.09 3.05
CA SER A 59 12.17 2.17 3.91
C SER A 59 11.27 2.43 5.12
N TYR A 60 9.95 2.26 4.99
CA TYR A 60 9.03 2.40 6.11
C TYR A 60 9.21 1.25 7.11
N LEU A 61 9.25 0.01 6.62
CA LEU A 61 9.49 -1.17 7.43
C LEU A 61 10.85 -1.10 8.16
N GLU A 62 11.91 -0.68 7.47
CA GLU A 62 13.23 -0.45 8.07
C GLU A 62 13.17 0.57 9.20
N ALA A 63 12.47 1.69 8.98
CA ALA A 63 12.33 2.74 9.98
C ALA A 63 11.58 2.26 11.24
N VAL A 64 10.54 1.42 11.07
CA VAL A 64 9.81 0.80 12.19
C VAL A 64 10.67 -0.23 12.90
N ALA A 65 11.34 -1.11 12.16
CA ALA A 65 12.22 -2.15 12.71
C ALA A 65 13.40 -1.56 13.50
N ALA A 66 13.97 -0.46 13.02
CA ALA A 66 15.07 0.24 13.70
C ALA A 66 14.62 0.90 15.02
N ARG A 67 13.35 1.30 15.14
CA ARG A 67 12.83 2.09 16.28
C ARG A 67 12.05 1.27 17.31
N THR A 68 11.57 0.08 16.96
CA THR A 68 10.88 -0.76 17.94
C THR A 68 11.81 -1.12 19.11
N PRO A 69 11.33 -1.00 20.37
CA PRO A 69 12.10 -1.39 21.55
C PRO A 69 12.11 -2.91 21.75
N ASP A 70 11.24 -3.65 21.06
CA ASP A 70 11.12 -5.11 21.21
C ASP A 70 12.01 -5.83 20.19
N ARG A 71 12.97 -6.61 20.70
CA ARG A 71 13.88 -7.40 19.87
C ARG A 71 13.13 -8.42 19.01
N GLN A 72 12.12 -9.09 19.56
CA GLN A 72 11.36 -10.11 18.83
C GLN A 72 10.57 -9.47 17.68
N VAL A 73 9.93 -8.33 17.94
CA VAL A 73 9.22 -7.55 16.90
C VAL A 73 10.20 -7.10 15.81
N ARG A 74 11.41 -6.68 16.18
CA ARG A 74 12.45 -6.32 15.22
C ARG A 74 12.85 -7.49 14.32
N GLU A 75 12.94 -8.70 14.88
CA GLU A 75 13.26 -9.91 14.12
C GLU A 75 12.12 -10.26 13.15
N TRP A 76 10.86 -10.21 13.59
CA TRP A 76 9.70 -10.41 12.72
C TRP A 76 9.59 -9.39 11.57
N LEU A 77 9.82 -8.10 11.85
CA LEU A 77 9.83 -7.07 10.81
C LEU A 77 10.99 -7.25 9.81
N ARG A 78 12.12 -7.84 10.26
CA ARG A 78 13.23 -8.18 9.36
C ARG A 78 12.91 -9.35 8.45
N GLU A 79 12.16 -10.34 8.92
CA GLU A 79 11.70 -11.45 8.08
C GLU A 79 10.83 -10.92 6.92
N ILE A 80 9.86 -10.04 7.23
CA ILE A 80 9.08 -9.33 6.20
C ILE A 80 9.98 -8.56 5.24
N LEU A 81 10.97 -7.81 5.75
CA LEU A 81 11.91 -7.07 4.90
C LEU A 81 12.74 -7.98 3.97
N GLU A 82 13.19 -9.13 4.44
CA GLU A 82 13.93 -10.09 3.62
C GLU A 82 13.05 -10.64 2.48
N GLU A 83 11.76 -10.86 2.75
CA GLU A 83 10.76 -11.24 1.75
C GLU A 83 10.51 -10.11 0.75
N GLU A 84 10.37 -8.85 1.18
CA GLU A 84 10.23 -7.68 0.30
C GLU A 84 11.46 -7.45 -0.62
N TYR A 85 12.66 -7.69 -0.08
CA TYR A 85 13.90 -7.69 -0.86
C TYR A 85 14.09 -8.95 -1.69
N VAL A 86 13.29 -9.99 -1.45
CA VAL A 86 13.36 -11.33 -2.03
C VAL A 86 14.77 -11.94 -1.89
N ARG A 87 15.39 -11.78 -0.72
CA ARG A 87 16.61 -12.50 -0.34
C ARG A 87 16.19 -13.91 0.10
N PRO A 88 16.69 -15.02 -0.50
CA PRO A 88 17.97 -15.22 -1.21
C PRO A 88 17.88 -15.30 -2.75
N GLN A 89 16.72 -15.01 -3.36
CA GLN A 89 16.49 -15.23 -4.79
C GLN A 89 17.12 -14.15 -5.68
N GLY A 90 17.68 -13.10 -5.05
CA GLY A 90 18.48 -12.05 -5.69
C GLY A 90 17.71 -10.76 -5.90
N PHE A 91 18.43 -9.63 -5.93
CA PHE A 91 17.82 -8.28 -6.06
C PHE A 91 16.98 -8.09 -7.34
N GLU A 92 17.27 -8.84 -8.40
CA GLU A 92 16.47 -8.84 -9.64
C GLU A 92 15.06 -9.42 -9.44
N ARG A 93 14.82 -10.11 -8.32
CA ARG A 93 13.49 -10.56 -7.91
C ARG A 93 12.86 -9.70 -6.84
N SER A 94 13.53 -8.66 -6.35
CA SER A 94 12.94 -7.71 -5.39
C SER A 94 11.60 -7.17 -5.89
N HIS A 95 10.72 -6.79 -4.97
CA HIS A 95 9.40 -6.26 -5.34
C HIS A 95 9.46 -5.08 -6.33
N PRO A 96 10.38 -4.10 -6.20
CA PRO A 96 10.59 -3.08 -7.23
C PRO A 96 11.02 -3.66 -8.59
N ALA A 97 11.86 -4.71 -8.62
CA ALA A 97 12.29 -5.34 -9.86
C ALA A 97 11.15 -6.10 -10.57
N LEU A 98 10.31 -6.82 -9.81
CA LEU A 98 9.09 -7.42 -10.34
C LEU A 98 8.13 -6.35 -10.90
N TYR A 99 8.02 -5.21 -10.22
CA TYR A 99 7.22 -4.09 -10.70
C TYR A 99 7.81 -3.46 -11.97
N ARG A 100 9.13 -3.33 -12.10
CA ARG A 100 9.75 -2.87 -13.35
C ARG A 100 9.48 -3.81 -14.52
N ARG A 101 9.37 -5.13 -14.29
CA ARG A 101 8.95 -6.08 -15.33
C ARG A 101 7.52 -5.79 -15.79
N PHE A 102 6.61 -5.48 -14.88
CA PHE A 102 5.27 -5.01 -15.24
C PHE A 102 5.33 -3.74 -16.10
N LEU A 103 6.11 -2.73 -15.68
CA LEU A 103 6.26 -1.47 -16.42
C LEU A 103 6.78 -1.69 -17.86
N ARG A 104 7.77 -2.56 -18.03
CA ARG A 104 8.27 -2.95 -19.36
C ARG A 104 7.20 -3.63 -20.22
N ALA A 105 6.42 -4.53 -19.62
CA ALA A 105 5.37 -5.26 -20.34
C ALA A 105 4.24 -4.36 -20.85
N ILE A 106 3.93 -3.26 -20.15
CA ILE A 106 2.95 -2.27 -20.62
C ILE A 106 3.57 -1.23 -21.57
N GLY A 107 4.84 -1.39 -21.95
CA GLY A 107 5.50 -0.69 -23.05
C GLY A 107 6.48 0.41 -22.67
N PHE A 108 7.01 0.43 -21.44
CA PHE A 108 7.91 1.50 -20.99
C PHE A 108 9.37 1.12 -21.00
N GLU A 109 10.20 2.07 -21.45
CA GLU A 109 11.66 1.94 -21.49
C GLU A 109 12.28 2.06 -20.09
N GLU A 110 13.42 1.40 -19.92
CA GLU A 110 14.20 1.46 -18.68
C GLU A 110 14.56 2.92 -18.34
N GLY A 111 14.37 3.32 -17.09
CA GLY A 111 14.71 4.67 -16.61
C GLY A 111 13.61 5.72 -16.77
N THR A 112 12.56 5.48 -17.56
CA THR A 112 11.42 6.41 -17.69
C THR A 112 10.70 6.69 -16.37
N TRP A 113 10.67 5.70 -15.48
CA TRP A 113 10.12 5.86 -14.13
C TRP A 113 10.95 6.77 -13.23
N GLU A 114 12.21 7.07 -13.54
CA GLU A 114 13.02 7.97 -12.72
C GLU A 114 12.61 9.42 -12.92
N THR A 115 12.29 9.78 -14.16
CA THR A 115 11.93 11.13 -14.60
C THR A 115 10.43 11.42 -14.57
N THR A 116 9.60 10.42 -14.28
CA THR A 116 8.14 10.63 -14.20
C THR A 116 7.78 11.51 -13.01
N ASP A 117 7.05 12.60 -13.30
CA ASP A 117 6.51 13.50 -12.28
C ASP A 117 5.52 12.81 -11.37
N TRP A 118 5.63 13.10 -10.07
CA TRP A 118 4.73 12.55 -9.07
C TRP A 118 3.53 13.48 -8.93
N LEU A 119 2.34 12.88 -8.97
CA LEU A 119 1.13 13.58 -8.58
C LEU A 119 1.29 14.12 -7.14
N PRO A 120 0.67 15.26 -6.81
CA PRO A 120 0.69 15.79 -5.44
C PRO A 120 0.25 14.77 -4.39
N THR A 121 -0.74 13.94 -4.71
CA THR A 121 -1.25 12.88 -3.83
C THR A 121 -0.26 11.73 -3.67
N THR A 122 0.54 11.40 -4.69
CA THR A 122 1.65 10.43 -4.59
C THR A 122 2.74 10.93 -3.65
N ARG A 123 3.16 12.20 -3.80
CA ARG A 123 4.13 12.83 -2.87
C ARG A 123 3.61 12.86 -1.45
N ALA A 124 2.35 13.29 -1.27
CA ALA A 124 1.71 13.34 0.03
C ALA A 124 1.62 11.96 0.69
N PHE A 125 1.33 10.91 -0.08
CA PHE A 125 1.33 9.53 0.43
C PHE A 125 2.70 9.16 1.00
N VAL A 126 3.76 9.35 0.21
CA VAL A 126 5.12 8.99 0.61
C VAL A 126 5.57 9.78 1.84
N HIS A 127 5.36 11.10 1.83
CA HIS A 127 5.73 11.96 2.95
C HIS A 127 4.97 11.62 4.22
N THR A 128 3.67 11.32 4.11
CA THR A 128 2.85 10.91 5.27
C THR A 128 3.44 9.66 5.93
N HIS A 129 3.83 8.65 5.15
CA HIS A 129 4.40 7.42 5.70
C HIS A 129 5.77 7.67 6.35
N ILE A 130 6.63 8.47 5.71
CA ILE A 130 7.92 8.88 6.31
C ILE A 130 7.67 9.57 7.65
N ASP A 131 6.80 10.58 7.70
CA ASP A 131 6.49 11.33 8.92
C ASP A 131 5.95 10.43 10.04
N LEU A 132 5.05 9.49 9.73
CA LEU A 132 4.52 8.54 10.71
C LEU A 132 5.63 7.69 11.33
N THR A 133 6.50 7.10 10.49
CA THR A 133 7.61 6.26 10.95
C THR A 133 8.68 7.03 11.75
N LEU A 134 8.83 8.34 11.52
CA LEU A 134 9.75 9.18 12.28
C LEU A 134 9.19 9.62 13.64
N ARG A 135 7.87 9.80 13.76
CA ARG A 135 7.21 10.28 14.98
C ARG A 135 7.08 9.20 16.05
N SER A 136 6.66 8.00 15.65
CA SER A 136 6.46 6.88 16.56
C SER A 136 6.53 5.57 15.80
N TRP A 137 7.21 4.59 16.40
CA TRP A 137 7.25 3.25 15.83
C TRP A 137 5.86 2.57 15.89
N LEU A 138 4.98 2.94 16.83
CA LEU A 138 3.60 2.44 16.91
C LEU A 138 2.70 3.08 15.84
N MET A 139 2.89 4.37 15.55
CA MET A 139 2.25 5.01 14.39
C MET A 139 2.74 4.38 13.09
N GLY A 140 4.06 4.14 12.98
CA GLY A 140 4.64 3.43 11.85
C GLY A 140 4.08 2.01 11.70
N LEU A 141 3.94 1.26 12.79
CA LEU A 141 3.31 -0.06 12.81
C LEU A 141 1.87 -0.02 12.30
N GLY A 142 1.07 0.95 12.78
CA GLY A 142 -0.29 1.18 12.28
C GLY A 142 -0.32 1.48 10.78
N ALA A 143 0.66 2.25 10.29
CA ALA A 143 0.76 2.64 8.89
C ALA A 143 1.13 1.48 7.96
N VAL A 144 2.10 0.64 8.33
CA VAL A 144 2.59 -0.48 7.50
C VAL A 144 1.73 -1.74 7.62
N GLY A 145 1.10 -1.99 8.77
CA GLY A 145 0.19 -3.13 8.97
C GLY A 145 -1.25 -2.80 8.56
N PRO A 146 -2.11 -2.36 9.49
CA PRO A 146 -3.52 -2.09 9.22
C PRO A 146 -3.77 -1.13 8.05
N GLY A 147 -2.90 -0.14 7.86
CA GLY A 147 -3.05 0.86 6.81
C GLY A 147 -2.54 0.45 5.43
N HIS A 148 -1.71 -0.60 5.34
CA HIS A 148 -1.05 -0.99 4.10
C HIS A 148 -1.24 -2.49 3.81
N GLU A 149 -0.47 -3.35 4.47
CA GLU A 149 -0.45 -4.82 4.26
C GLU A 149 -1.83 -5.47 4.44
N TRP A 150 -2.63 -5.02 5.41
CA TRP A 150 -4.01 -5.53 5.56
C TRP A 150 -4.95 -5.09 4.43
N ALA A 151 -4.69 -3.92 3.84
CA ALA A 151 -5.52 -3.35 2.80
C ALA A 151 -5.17 -3.90 1.40
N ILE A 152 -3.91 -4.27 1.14
CA ILE A 152 -3.45 -4.72 -0.18
C ILE A 152 -4.27 -5.90 -0.74
N PRO A 153 -4.47 -7.02 -0.01
CA PRO A 153 -5.23 -8.16 -0.52
C PRO A 153 -6.69 -7.82 -0.88
N LEU A 154 -7.24 -6.74 -0.32
CA LEU A 154 -8.60 -6.30 -0.55
C LEU A 154 -8.73 -5.43 -1.81
N MET A 155 -7.65 -4.77 -2.24
CA MET A 155 -7.68 -3.81 -3.36
C MET A 155 -6.98 -4.29 -4.63
N PHE A 156 -5.91 -5.08 -4.51
CA PHE A 156 -5.15 -5.58 -5.68
C PHE A 156 -5.97 -6.45 -6.65
N PRO A 157 -6.94 -7.28 -6.21
CA PRO A 157 -7.77 -8.03 -7.16
C PRO A 157 -8.52 -7.14 -8.16
N ALA A 158 -8.97 -5.94 -7.75
CA ALA A 158 -9.61 -4.98 -8.64
C ALA A 158 -8.64 -4.41 -9.68
N LEU A 159 -7.40 -4.14 -9.27
CA LEU A 159 -6.35 -3.62 -10.14
C LEU A 159 -5.92 -4.66 -11.19
N VAL A 160 -5.66 -5.90 -10.75
CA VAL A 160 -5.35 -7.03 -11.63
C VAL A 160 -6.46 -7.22 -12.66
N SER A 161 -7.71 -7.28 -12.19
CA SER A 161 -8.86 -7.47 -13.08
C SER A 161 -8.98 -6.35 -14.13
N GLY A 162 -8.70 -5.10 -13.76
CA GLY A 162 -8.72 -3.98 -14.70
C GLY A 162 -7.63 -4.06 -15.76
N ILE A 163 -6.41 -4.47 -15.36
CA ILE A 163 -5.28 -4.64 -16.29
C ILE A 163 -5.57 -5.77 -17.30
N GLU A 164 -5.97 -6.95 -16.81
CA GLU A 164 -6.23 -8.13 -17.65
C GLU A 164 -7.40 -7.92 -18.62
N ARG A 165 -8.44 -7.18 -18.21
CA ARG A 165 -9.56 -6.81 -19.11
C ARG A 165 -9.20 -5.74 -20.14
N SER A 166 -8.05 -5.09 -19.99
CA SER A 166 -7.62 -4.01 -20.90
C SER A 166 -6.53 -4.45 -21.87
N PHE A 167 -5.61 -5.31 -21.43
CA PHE A 167 -4.50 -5.80 -22.25
C PHE A 167 -4.18 -7.27 -21.97
N SER A 168 -3.86 -8.00 -23.05
CA SER A 168 -3.21 -9.30 -22.95
C SER A 168 -1.72 -9.10 -22.69
N LEU A 169 -1.30 -9.30 -21.44
CA LEU A 169 0.10 -9.30 -21.03
C LEU A 169 0.59 -10.73 -20.80
N ASP A 170 1.89 -10.93 -20.84
CA ASP A 170 2.51 -12.16 -20.31
C ASP A 170 2.10 -12.30 -18.83
N PRO A 171 1.61 -13.47 -18.37
CA PRO A 171 1.28 -13.69 -16.95
C PRO A 171 2.43 -13.33 -15.99
N ALA A 172 3.69 -13.51 -16.40
CA ALA A 172 4.84 -13.10 -15.61
C ALA A 172 4.88 -11.58 -15.36
N ALA A 173 4.29 -10.76 -16.23
CA ALA A 173 4.20 -9.32 -16.02
C ALA A 173 3.37 -8.95 -14.78
N LEU A 174 2.44 -9.80 -14.34
CA LEU A 174 1.56 -9.53 -13.20
C LEU A 174 2.02 -10.21 -11.89
N GLU A 175 3.19 -10.87 -11.88
CA GLU A 175 3.69 -11.61 -10.72
C GLU A 175 3.70 -10.76 -9.44
N TYR A 176 4.13 -9.49 -9.50
CA TYR A 176 4.13 -8.59 -8.34
C TYR A 176 2.75 -8.53 -7.68
N PHE A 177 1.69 -8.32 -8.48
CA PHE A 177 0.34 -8.19 -7.94
C PHE A 177 -0.19 -9.51 -7.39
N HIS A 178 0.01 -10.62 -8.11
CA HIS A 178 -0.44 -11.94 -7.66
C HIS A 178 0.29 -12.42 -6.41
N LEU A 179 1.58 -12.06 -6.28
CA LEU A 179 2.36 -12.32 -5.08
C LEU A 179 1.73 -11.61 -3.88
N HIS A 180 1.50 -10.29 -3.93
CA HIS A 180 0.98 -9.51 -2.81
C HIS A 180 -0.49 -9.81 -2.45
N ILE A 181 -1.29 -10.36 -3.38
CA ILE A 181 -2.63 -10.87 -3.04
C ILE A 181 -2.56 -12.02 -2.01
N ASN A 182 -1.44 -12.74 -1.95
CA ASN A 182 -1.25 -13.88 -1.06
C ASN A 182 -0.23 -13.63 0.03
N LEU A 183 0.93 -13.05 -0.30
CA LEU A 183 2.03 -12.78 0.62
C LEU A 183 1.59 -11.87 1.77
N ASP A 184 0.89 -10.78 1.44
CA ASP A 184 0.46 -9.77 2.42
C ASP A 184 -0.60 -10.32 3.40
N LYS A 185 -1.21 -11.48 3.12
CA LYS A 185 -2.04 -12.19 4.12
C LYS A 185 -1.19 -12.75 5.25
N GLU A 186 0.01 -13.24 4.94
CA GLU A 186 0.94 -13.76 5.94
C GLU A 186 1.66 -12.62 6.66
N HIS A 187 2.16 -11.61 5.93
CA HIS A 187 2.68 -10.39 6.56
C HIS A 187 1.62 -9.75 7.46
N GLY A 188 0.37 -9.69 7.00
CA GLY A 188 -0.75 -9.18 7.76
C GLY A 188 -0.96 -9.91 9.09
N ARG A 189 -0.79 -11.23 9.14
CA ARG A 189 -0.85 -12.03 10.39
C ARG A 189 0.31 -11.71 11.31
N VAL A 190 1.53 -11.62 10.79
CA VAL A 190 2.71 -11.24 11.60
C VAL A 190 2.53 -9.85 12.21
N LEU A 191 2.05 -8.88 11.42
CA LEU A 191 1.78 -7.52 11.88
C LEU A 191 0.62 -7.48 12.87
N GLU A 192 -0.38 -8.34 12.72
CA GLU A 192 -1.47 -8.51 13.70
C GLU A 192 -0.94 -9.00 15.05
N GLU A 193 -0.06 -10.00 15.07
CA GLU A 193 0.59 -10.47 16.31
C GLU A 193 1.39 -9.36 16.99
N ILE A 194 2.07 -8.51 16.22
CA ILE A 194 2.77 -7.34 16.76
C ILE A 194 1.77 -6.35 17.38
N VAL A 195 0.65 -6.07 16.72
CA VAL A 195 -0.41 -5.19 17.26
C VAL A 195 -1.02 -5.78 18.51
N LEU A 196 -1.35 -7.08 18.55
CA LEU A 196 -1.88 -7.77 19.73
C LEU A 196 -0.93 -7.63 20.93
N ARG A 197 0.38 -7.75 20.69
CA ARG A 197 1.42 -7.63 21.71
C ARG A 197 1.56 -6.21 22.27
N TRP A 198 1.33 -5.19 21.45
CA TRP A 198 1.65 -3.79 21.79
C TRP A 198 0.45 -2.88 22.03
N ALA A 199 -0.75 -3.26 21.60
CA ALA A 199 -1.99 -2.53 21.81
C ALA A 199 -2.58 -2.74 23.22
N THR A 200 -1.74 -2.78 24.25
CA THR A 200 -2.14 -3.10 25.64
C THR A 200 -2.55 -1.89 26.47
N THR A 201 -2.28 -0.67 25.99
CA THR A 201 -2.72 0.58 26.62
C THR A 201 -3.54 1.42 25.64
N GLN A 202 -4.32 2.36 26.17
CA GLN A 202 -5.12 3.27 25.35
C GLN A 202 -4.24 4.19 24.49
N GLU A 203 -3.09 4.60 25.02
CA GLU A 203 -2.11 5.42 24.31
C GLU A 203 -1.53 4.66 23.11
N ALA A 204 -1.12 3.40 23.31
CA ALA A 204 -0.60 2.57 22.22
C ALA A 204 -1.68 2.31 21.15
N GLN A 205 -2.91 2.02 21.58
CA GLN A 205 -4.05 1.87 20.67
C GLN A 205 -4.32 3.15 19.87
N ALA A 206 -4.22 4.32 20.50
CA ALA A 206 -4.42 5.60 19.84
C ALA A 206 -3.33 5.88 18.78
N GLU A 207 -2.06 5.61 19.10
CA GLU A 207 -0.95 5.77 18.16
C GLU A 207 -1.07 4.83 16.95
N ILE A 208 -1.34 3.54 17.19
CA ILE A 208 -1.55 2.56 16.11
C ILE A 208 -2.74 2.97 15.24
N SER A 209 -3.86 3.37 15.85
CA SER A 209 -5.05 3.84 15.12
C SER A 209 -4.75 5.09 14.28
N GLN A 210 -3.99 6.03 14.83
CA GLN A 210 -3.61 7.25 14.12
C GLN A 210 -2.75 6.92 12.90
N GLY A 211 -1.77 6.03 13.04
CA GLY A 211 -0.94 5.56 11.94
C GLY A 211 -1.75 4.87 10.84
N ALA A 212 -2.63 3.94 11.23
CA ALA A 212 -3.50 3.22 10.32
C ALA A 212 -4.42 4.17 9.54
N ARG A 213 -5.14 5.05 10.24
CA ARG A 213 -6.07 6.03 9.64
C ARG A 213 -5.37 7.00 8.69
N ALA A 214 -4.20 7.50 9.08
CA ALA A 214 -3.43 8.41 8.24
C ALA A 214 -2.95 7.72 6.95
N SER A 215 -2.46 6.48 7.06
CA SER A 215 -2.07 5.67 5.90
C SER A 215 -3.24 5.38 4.96
N LEU A 216 -4.39 4.94 5.49
CA LEU A 216 -5.61 4.70 4.72
C LEU A 216 -6.16 5.98 4.08
N SER A 217 -6.13 7.10 4.80
CA SER A 217 -6.57 8.40 4.27
C SER A 217 -5.66 8.87 3.14
N ALA A 218 -4.34 8.71 3.29
CA ALA A 218 -3.38 9.00 2.23
C ALA A 218 -3.63 8.11 1.00
N ARG A 219 -3.96 6.82 1.21
CA ARG A 219 -4.33 5.90 0.12
C ARG A 219 -5.61 6.33 -0.60
N ALA A 220 -6.64 6.73 0.12
CA ALA A 220 -7.87 7.25 -0.48
C ALA A 220 -7.61 8.52 -1.31
N ALA A 221 -6.77 9.43 -0.80
CA ALA A 221 -6.34 10.61 -1.55
C ALA A 221 -5.51 10.25 -2.80
N PHE A 222 -4.64 9.24 -2.70
CA PHE A 222 -3.91 8.69 -3.84
C PHE A 222 -4.88 8.20 -4.93
N TRP A 223 -5.92 7.44 -4.56
CA TRP A 223 -6.96 7.02 -5.51
C TRP A 223 -7.76 8.17 -6.11
N SER A 224 -8.06 9.21 -5.33
CA SER A 224 -8.73 10.40 -5.83
C SER A 224 -7.88 11.16 -6.85
N GLY A 225 -6.58 11.33 -6.57
CA GLY A 225 -5.65 11.96 -7.52
C GLY A 225 -5.49 11.17 -8.81
N LEU A 226 -5.43 9.83 -8.72
CA LEU A 226 -5.44 8.97 -9.91
C LEU A 226 -6.77 9.05 -10.66
N ALA A 227 -7.91 9.11 -9.98
CA ALA A 227 -9.20 9.23 -10.66
C ALA A 227 -9.28 10.50 -11.51
N GLN A 228 -8.83 11.64 -10.96
CA GLN A 228 -8.79 12.92 -11.68
C GLN A 228 -7.81 12.88 -12.85
N HIS A 229 -6.65 12.26 -12.67
CA HIS A 229 -5.59 12.21 -13.68
C HIS A 229 -5.91 11.24 -14.84
N LEU A 230 -6.45 10.07 -14.52
CA LEU A 230 -6.68 8.99 -15.49
C LEU A 230 -8.06 9.04 -16.13
N PHE A 231 -9.01 9.68 -15.46
CA PHE A 231 -10.38 9.73 -15.92
C PHE A 231 -10.95 11.14 -15.79
N PRO A 232 -10.37 12.12 -16.50
CA PRO A 232 -10.94 13.46 -16.53
C PRO A 232 -12.39 13.35 -17.02
N GLU A 233 -13.30 14.03 -16.34
CA GLU A 233 -14.62 14.28 -16.93
C GLU A 233 -14.38 14.94 -18.30
N PRO A 234 -15.16 14.56 -19.34
CA PRO A 234 -15.08 15.28 -20.59
C PRO A 234 -15.28 16.76 -20.26
N ALA A 235 -14.27 17.59 -20.57
CA ALA A 235 -14.37 19.03 -20.41
C ALA A 235 -15.72 19.43 -20.97
N ASP A 236 -16.55 20.08 -20.14
CA ASP A 236 -17.86 20.58 -20.55
C ASP A 236 -17.71 21.06 -21.98
N ARG A 237 -18.38 20.37 -22.91
CA ARG A 237 -18.40 20.79 -24.31
C ARG A 237 -18.96 22.20 -24.24
N ALA A 238 -18.07 23.18 -24.27
CA ALA A 238 -18.41 24.57 -24.34
C ALA A 238 -19.30 24.67 -25.57
N VAL A 239 -20.59 24.83 -25.29
CA VAL A 239 -21.58 25.20 -26.28
C VAL A 239 -21.12 26.57 -26.77
N ALA A 240 -20.52 26.58 -27.95
CA ALA A 240 -20.31 27.74 -28.79
C ALA A 240 -20.92 27.41 -30.15
#